data_AF-A0A448YUY4-F1
#
_entry.id   AF-A0A448YUY4-F1
#
_cell.length_a   1.000
_cell.length_b   1.000
_cell.length_c   1.000
_cell.angle_alpha   90.00
_cell.angle_beta   90.00
_cell.angle_gamma   90.00
#
_symmetry.space_group_name_H-M   'P 1'
#
loop_
_entity.id
_entity.type
_entity.pdbx_description
1 polymer ?
#
loop_
_entity_poly.entity_id
_entity_poly.type
_entity_poly.pdbx_seq_one_letter_code
_entity_poly.pdbx_strand_id
1 'polypeptide(L)'
;MKVTPNMGLQGLGIAVGTMVVLAFLTAKPSVEREVRVAMIGNSLMYYNDLPRLLEAMSNGRLSQDSCLHGSASLKSHLYYGNGMFVKWDTGNARIWNVDNADYEGAAEAYTEYMDYYNGNNGDDGNNYDDDAQQQQQYTYQLDSTQSHIYDFGACTVPQLLLGRDERLVEKYSDNYYTDDYNEDDLDEDEDYDNDDNNDNGGNQRHQRQLRRERARRRMQHQSQRHETQHQLITRPSTETQSQSNLRVLEQTYHYTYAADDAASVDDFNNNNNADDEYNTYSVVDSFTDTYALQNDGKNPCLLSANYYFFKQSQYDEFNGGVPKWDYILINDMSRGPCCTTPRAESMELLVDVYVPWILKTGAVPVFMVTHAYWPSTRDMSGLTDIPTFMSLTYEGYREYAEAISIYLPEHQQPKLAPVGLAFLLVWEENPTMWANLIHMDEIHLTPTGTYLEGLIVYATLYGHLPSPRVVLNENIANLFSNARRMTPSEHIQEAYPTLDNARYLYHIASRIMNGALPRSFKRYSNGESVDFEPNDSSSSSSNNNNNNNN
;
A
#
# COMPACT_ATOMS: atom_id res chain seq x y z
N MET A 1 64.01 36.22 49.15
CA MET A 1 62.74 35.98 48.45
C MET A 1 63.05 35.52 47.03
N LYS A 2 62.78 34.25 46.72
CA LYS A 2 62.89 33.68 45.37
C LYS A 2 61.48 33.58 44.79
N VAL A 3 61.26 34.20 43.64
CA VAL A 3 60.04 34.06 42.83
C VAL A 3 60.39 33.16 41.65
N THR A 4 59.64 32.07 41.48
CA THR A 4 59.71 31.17 40.32
C THR A 4 58.64 31.56 39.28
N PRO A 5 58.91 31.41 37.97
CA PRO A 5 57.94 31.72 36.92
C PRO A 5 57.02 30.53 36.60
N ASN A 6 55.75 30.83 36.28
CA ASN A 6 54.76 29.89 35.74
C ASN A 6 55.08 29.53 34.28
N MET A 7 55.18 28.23 33.98
CA MET A 7 55.17 27.72 32.60
C MET A 7 53.73 27.46 32.13
N GLY A 8 53.42 28.00 30.96
CA GLY A 8 52.08 28.07 30.37
C GLY A 8 51.60 26.79 29.69
N LEU A 9 50.29 26.61 29.79
CA LEU A 9 49.44 25.56 29.24
C LEU A 9 49.06 25.90 27.77
N GLN A 10 50.00 25.83 26.82
CA GLN A 10 49.73 26.15 25.39
C GLN A 10 49.94 24.96 24.42
N GLY A 11 50.26 23.75 24.92
CA GLY A 11 50.62 22.61 24.07
C GLY A 11 49.48 21.66 23.64
N LEU A 12 48.29 21.73 24.25
CA LEU A 12 47.27 20.66 24.10
C LEU A 12 46.24 20.89 22.97
N GLY A 13 46.09 22.12 22.47
CA GLY A 13 45.04 22.47 21.50
C GLY A 13 45.30 21.99 20.06
N ILE A 14 46.56 21.82 19.66
CA ILE A 14 46.91 21.49 18.26
C ILE A 14 46.75 19.99 17.96
N ALA A 15 46.98 19.11 18.95
CA ALA A 15 46.89 17.66 18.75
C ALA A 15 45.45 17.16 18.57
N VAL A 16 44.46 17.75 19.26
CA VAL A 16 43.05 17.35 19.17
C VAL A 16 42.43 17.79 17.83
N GLY A 17 42.75 19.00 17.36
CA GLY A 17 42.27 19.49 16.06
C GLY A 17 42.78 18.65 14.87
N THR A 18 44.02 18.15 14.94
CA THR A 18 44.61 17.36 13.84
C THR A 18 44.02 15.94 13.77
N MET A 19 43.64 15.33 14.90
CA MET A 19 43.01 13.99 14.92
C MET A 19 41.57 13.99 14.38
N VAL A 20 40.78 15.05 14.66
CA VAL A 20 39.40 15.16 14.12
C VAL A 20 39.43 15.31 12.61
N VAL A 21 40.35 16.12 12.06
CA VAL A 21 40.49 16.29 10.60
C VAL A 21 40.94 14.98 9.93
N LEU A 22 41.85 14.21 10.54
CA LEU A 22 42.24 12.90 9.98
C LEU A 22 41.09 11.88 10.03
N ALA A 23 40.28 11.84 11.09
CA ALA A 23 39.15 10.93 11.19
C ALA A 23 38.12 11.15 10.07
N PHE A 24 37.82 12.41 9.73
CA PHE A 24 36.95 12.74 8.59
C PHE A 24 37.58 12.43 7.22
N LEU A 25 38.91 12.51 7.08
CA LEU A 25 39.60 12.15 5.83
C LEU A 25 39.76 10.63 5.63
N THR A 26 39.65 9.84 6.69
CA THR A 26 39.79 8.37 6.64
C THR A 26 38.46 7.60 6.76
N ALA A 27 37.35 8.28 7.03
CA ALA A 27 36.04 7.66 6.99
C ALA A 27 35.76 7.19 5.56
N LYS A 28 35.96 5.88 5.31
CA LYS A 28 35.52 5.28 4.06
C LYS A 28 34.03 5.60 3.90
N PRO A 29 33.58 6.08 2.72
CA PRO A 29 32.16 6.23 2.48
C PRO A 29 31.52 4.88 2.83
N SER A 30 30.64 4.88 3.83
CA SER A 30 29.90 3.68 4.16
C SER A 30 29.17 3.27 2.89
N VAL A 31 29.45 2.07 2.40
CA VAL A 31 28.67 1.47 1.33
C VAL A 31 27.22 1.55 1.81
N GLU A 32 26.36 2.30 1.10
CA GLU A 32 24.95 2.38 1.47
C GLU A 32 24.42 0.95 1.54
N ARG A 33 23.65 0.67 2.58
CA ARG A 33 23.01 -0.63 2.76
C ARG A 33 22.04 -0.89 1.61
N GLU A 34 21.84 -2.15 1.29
CA GLU A 34 20.72 -2.56 0.45
C GLU A 34 19.40 -2.34 1.21
N VAL A 35 18.37 -1.90 0.50
CA VAL A 35 17.03 -1.63 1.05
C VAL A 35 15.97 -2.29 0.18
N ARG A 36 15.08 -3.06 0.78
CA ARG A 36 13.97 -3.73 0.10
C ARG A 36 12.65 -3.07 0.51
N VAL A 37 11.86 -2.65 -0.46
CA VAL A 37 10.61 -1.92 -0.21
C VAL A 37 9.43 -2.59 -0.91
N ALA A 38 8.42 -2.98 -0.13
CA ALA A 38 7.09 -3.28 -0.67
C ALA A 38 6.32 -1.98 -0.85
N MET A 39 5.70 -1.75 -2.00
CA MET A 39 4.94 -0.53 -2.28
C MET A 39 3.46 -0.83 -2.52
N ILE A 40 2.59 -0.20 -1.73
CA ILE A 40 1.12 -0.30 -1.85
C ILE A 40 0.61 1.10 -2.11
N GLY A 41 -0.10 1.27 -3.22
CA GLY A 41 -0.43 2.62 -3.63
C GLY A 41 -1.17 2.78 -4.94
N ASN A 42 -1.33 4.03 -5.33
CA ASN A 42 -2.16 4.38 -6.47
C ASN A 42 -1.42 5.20 -7.52
N SER A 43 -2.19 5.93 -8.34
CA SER A 43 -1.66 6.69 -9.46
C SER A 43 -0.67 7.76 -9.05
N LEU A 44 -0.68 8.25 -7.80
CA LEU A 44 0.35 9.17 -7.34
C LEU A 44 1.75 8.53 -7.34
N MET A 45 1.86 7.23 -7.07
CA MET A 45 3.14 6.50 -7.13
C MET A 45 3.51 6.05 -8.55
N TYR A 46 2.57 5.51 -9.33
CA TYR A 46 2.93 4.89 -10.61
C TYR A 46 2.97 5.83 -11.81
N TYR A 47 2.43 7.06 -11.72
CA TYR A 47 2.25 7.93 -12.90
C TYR A 47 3.55 8.15 -13.69
N ASN A 48 4.66 8.33 -12.97
CA ASN A 48 6.02 8.38 -13.52
C ASN A 48 6.94 7.33 -12.86
N ASP A 49 6.37 6.20 -12.46
CA ASP A 49 7.05 5.04 -11.85
C ASP A 49 8.04 5.40 -10.73
N LEU A 50 7.52 6.00 -9.65
CA LEU A 50 8.29 6.27 -8.43
C LEU A 50 9.12 5.05 -7.94
N PRO A 51 8.62 3.80 -7.98
CA PRO A 51 9.43 2.65 -7.58
C PRO A 51 10.77 2.56 -8.31
N ARG A 52 10.78 2.62 -9.65
CA ARG A 52 12.03 2.55 -10.44
C ARG A 52 12.86 3.82 -10.37
N LEU A 53 12.24 4.98 -10.13
CA LEU A 53 12.98 6.20 -9.81
C LEU A 53 13.82 6.02 -8.53
N LEU A 54 13.25 5.41 -7.49
CA LEU A 54 13.95 5.16 -6.22
C LEU A 54 15.12 4.17 -6.39
N GLU A 55 14.93 3.12 -7.21
CA GLU A 55 16.03 2.21 -7.60
C GLU A 55 17.17 3.00 -8.26
N ALA A 56 16.86 3.86 -9.23
CA ALA A 56 17.85 4.69 -9.92
C ALA A 56 18.55 5.68 -8.98
N MET A 57 17.80 6.36 -8.09
CA MET A 57 18.36 7.27 -7.09
C MET A 57 19.32 6.58 -6.10
N SER A 58 19.07 5.30 -5.80
CA SER A 58 19.92 4.46 -4.95
C SER A 58 21.13 3.85 -5.68
N ASN A 59 21.25 4.08 -6.99
CA ASN A 59 22.21 3.41 -7.85
C ASN A 59 22.10 1.88 -7.74
N GLY A 60 20.86 1.37 -7.75
CA GLY A 60 20.54 -0.07 -7.72
C GLY A 60 20.64 -0.74 -6.35
N ARG A 61 20.76 0.02 -5.26
CA ARG A 61 20.81 -0.53 -3.88
C ARG A 61 19.44 -0.68 -3.23
N LEU A 62 18.43 -0.04 -3.79
CA LEU A 62 17.05 -0.29 -3.47
C LEU A 62 16.51 -1.34 -4.44
N SER A 63 15.86 -2.36 -3.92
CA SER A 63 14.98 -3.24 -4.69
C SER A 63 13.54 -3.06 -4.23
N GLN A 64 12.59 -3.22 -5.14
CA GLN A 64 11.18 -3.05 -4.83
C GLN A 64 10.30 -4.07 -5.52
N ASP A 65 9.11 -4.21 -4.96
CA ASP A 65 7.96 -4.76 -5.64
C ASP A 65 6.73 -3.97 -5.20
N SER A 66 5.67 -4.01 -6.01
CA SER A 66 4.55 -3.10 -5.83
C SER A 66 3.21 -3.70 -6.21
N CYS A 67 2.18 -3.42 -5.41
CA CYS A 67 0.78 -3.64 -5.75
C CYS A 67 0.14 -2.26 -5.96
N LEU A 68 0.11 -1.79 -7.21
CA LEU A 68 -0.36 -0.45 -7.54
C LEU A 68 -1.65 -0.47 -8.35
N HIS A 69 -2.58 0.45 -8.05
CA HIS A 69 -3.87 0.48 -8.74
C HIS A 69 -4.42 1.91 -8.88
N GLY A 70 -4.92 2.27 -10.06
CA GLY A 70 -5.46 3.62 -10.30
C GLY A 70 -6.60 3.97 -9.35
N SER A 71 -6.57 5.19 -8.80
CA SER A 71 -7.57 5.71 -7.86
C SER A 71 -7.78 4.85 -6.61
N ALA A 72 -6.87 3.92 -6.30
CA ALA A 72 -7.10 2.98 -5.23
C ALA A 72 -7.01 3.62 -3.84
N SER A 73 -7.91 3.19 -2.96
CA SER A 73 -7.81 3.31 -1.52
C SER A 73 -7.23 2.03 -0.92
N LEU A 74 -6.91 2.04 0.37
CA LEU A 74 -6.52 0.82 1.08
C LEU A 74 -7.57 -0.29 0.97
N LYS A 75 -8.85 0.08 0.95
CA LYS A 75 -9.98 -0.84 0.75
C LYS A 75 -9.99 -1.44 -0.64
N SER A 76 -9.92 -0.62 -1.68
CA SER A 76 -10.04 -1.12 -3.05
C SER A 76 -8.85 -1.98 -3.47
N HIS A 77 -7.68 -1.81 -2.84
CA HIS A 77 -6.56 -2.77 -2.99
C HIS A 77 -6.88 -4.16 -2.49
N LEU A 78 -7.74 -4.31 -1.47
CA LEU A 78 -8.17 -5.62 -1.00
C LEU A 78 -9.07 -6.29 -2.05
N TYR A 79 -9.96 -5.53 -2.70
CA TYR A 79 -10.88 -6.07 -3.70
C TYR A 79 -10.25 -6.33 -5.06
N TYR A 80 -9.42 -5.42 -5.57
CA TYR A 80 -8.96 -5.49 -6.97
C TYR A 80 -7.49 -5.85 -7.10
N GLY A 81 -6.71 -5.72 -6.03
CA GLY A 81 -5.27 -5.93 -6.06
C GLY A 81 -4.54 -4.89 -6.93
N ASN A 82 -3.64 -5.36 -7.77
CA ASN A 82 -2.84 -4.55 -8.68
C ASN A 82 -3.63 -4.27 -9.97
N GLY A 83 -3.54 -3.06 -10.52
CA GLY A 83 -4.26 -2.64 -11.74
C GLY A 83 -3.34 -2.27 -12.90
N MET A 84 -2.08 -2.73 -12.89
CA MET A 84 -1.04 -2.27 -13.81
C MET A 84 -0.95 -3.06 -15.11
N PHE A 85 -1.72 -4.14 -15.28
CA PHE A 85 -1.67 -4.99 -16.48
C PHE A 85 -1.80 -4.17 -17.77
N VAL A 86 -2.82 -3.30 -17.84
CA VAL A 86 -3.08 -2.45 -19.02
C VAL A 86 -2.20 -1.20 -19.07
N LYS A 87 -1.42 -0.90 -18.02
CA LYS A 87 -0.66 0.35 -17.90
C LYS A 87 0.85 0.16 -18.05
N TRP A 88 1.36 -1.01 -17.72
CA TRP A 88 2.78 -1.35 -17.75
C TRP A 88 3.11 -2.42 -18.79
N ASP A 89 2.25 -2.64 -19.79
CA ASP A 89 2.64 -3.36 -21.01
C ASP A 89 3.51 -2.44 -21.88
N THR A 90 4.76 -2.24 -21.45
CA THR A 90 5.72 -1.36 -22.12
C THR A 90 7.07 -2.04 -22.28
N GLY A 91 7.87 -1.57 -23.24
CA GLY A 91 9.22 -2.11 -23.47
C GLY A 91 10.13 -2.04 -22.24
N ASN A 92 9.94 -1.04 -21.37
CA ASN A 92 10.71 -0.92 -20.13
C ASN A 92 10.24 -1.89 -19.05
N ALA A 93 8.95 -2.23 -19.01
CA ALA A 93 8.45 -3.23 -18.08
C ALA A 93 8.79 -4.66 -18.50
N ARG A 94 9.13 -4.88 -19.76
CA ARG A 94 9.49 -6.21 -20.27
C ARG A 94 10.66 -6.81 -19.48
N ILE A 95 10.45 -8.04 -19.02
CA ILE A 95 11.45 -8.83 -18.34
C ILE A 95 12.26 -9.56 -19.41
N TRP A 96 13.54 -9.19 -19.52
CA TRP A 96 14.47 -9.82 -20.46
C TRP A 96 15.10 -11.05 -19.81
N ASN A 97 15.26 -12.12 -20.59
CA ASN A 97 15.84 -13.39 -20.14
C ASN A 97 14.99 -14.11 -19.09
N VAL A 98 13.66 -14.10 -19.24
CA VAL A 98 12.90 -15.23 -18.71
C VAL A 98 13.34 -16.40 -19.58
N ASP A 99 14.17 -17.30 -19.03
CA ASP A 99 14.59 -18.47 -19.78
C ASP A 99 13.32 -19.20 -20.22
N ASN A 100 13.28 -19.75 -21.43
CA ASN A 100 12.16 -20.59 -21.82
C ASN A 100 11.94 -21.70 -20.79
N ALA A 101 12.97 -22.12 -20.05
CA ALA A 101 12.88 -23.04 -18.93
C ALA A 101 12.15 -22.51 -17.69
N ASP A 102 12.09 -21.20 -17.44
CA ASP A 102 11.25 -20.62 -16.37
C ASP A 102 9.80 -20.52 -16.82
N TYR A 103 9.57 -20.30 -18.12
CA TYR A 103 8.24 -20.29 -18.70
C TYR A 103 7.67 -21.71 -18.85
N GLU A 104 8.48 -22.63 -19.39
CA GLU A 104 8.23 -24.06 -19.43
C GLU A 104 8.18 -24.62 -18.02
N GLY A 105 9.03 -24.18 -17.10
CA GLY A 105 9.01 -24.56 -15.69
C GLY A 105 7.78 -24.05 -14.96
N ALA A 106 7.27 -22.85 -15.26
CA ALA A 106 5.98 -22.40 -14.75
C ALA A 106 4.83 -23.20 -15.35
N ALA A 107 4.90 -23.54 -16.64
CA ALA A 107 3.91 -24.38 -17.32
C ALA A 107 3.99 -25.86 -16.87
N GLU A 108 5.18 -26.37 -16.56
CA GLU A 108 5.47 -27.72 -16.09
C GLU A 108 5.17 -27.81 -14.60
N ALA A 109 5.49 -26.82 -13.77
CA ALA A 109 5.08 -26.77 -12.36
C ALA A 109 3.56 -26.63 -12.26
N TYR A 110 2.93 -25.89 -13.17
CA TYR A 110 1.49 -25.94 -13.35
C TYR A 110 1.05 -27.37 -13.68
N THR A 111 1.63 -28.00 -14.71
CA THR A 111 1.29 -29.37 -15.13
C THR A 111 1.57 -30.43 -14.05
N GLU A 112 2.66 -30.36 -13.30
CA GLU A 112 3.06 -31.27 -12.23
C GLU A 112 2.22 -31.05 -10.98
N TYR A 113 1.88 -29.80 -10.66
CA TYR A 113 0.87 -29.49 -9.65
C TYR A 113 -0.49 -30.07 -10.05
N MET A 114 -0.86 -30.00 -11.34
CA MET A 114 -2.06 -30.66 -11.88
C MET A 114 -1.95 -32.18 -11.77
N ASP A 115 -0.82 -32.78 -12.13
CA ASP A 115 -0.62 -34.24 -12.11
C ASP A 115 -0.55 -34.79 -10.68
N TYR A 116 0.02 -34.04 -9.73
CA TYR A 116 0.05 -34.40 -8.31
C TYR A 116 -1.34 -34.38 -7.68
N TYR A 117 -2.21 -33.45 -8.09
CA TYR A 117 -3.57 -33.37 -7.59
C TYR A 117 -4.54 -34.30 -8.33
N ASN A 118 -4.39 -34.48 -9.65
CA ASN A 118 -5.22 -35.39 -10.45
C ASN A 118 -4.80 -36.86 -10.34
N GLY A 119 -3.54 -37.14 -10.05
CA GLY A 119 -2.97 -38.49 -9.96
C GLY A 119 -3.42 -39.34 -8.76
N ASN A 120 -4.32 -38.82 -7.92
CA ASN A 120 -4.97 -39.60 -6.85
C ASN A 120 -6.35 -40.14 -7.21
N ASN A 121 -6.89 -39.82 -8.40
CA ASN A 121 -8.11 -40.45 -8.90
C ASN A 121 -7.75 -41.59 -9.85
N GLY A 122 -7.71 -42.80 -9.28
CA GLY A 122 -7.41 -44.02 -9.99
C GLY A 122 -8.45 -44.32 -11.08
N ASP A 123 -7.96 -44.48 -12.30
CA ASP A 123 -8.17 -45.62 -13.20
C ASP A 123 -9.57 -46.28 -13.18
N ASP A 124 -10.62 -45.53 -13.47
CA ASP A 124 -11.89 -46.10 -13.94
C ASP A 124 -12.11 -45.66 -15.38
N GLY A 125 -11.50 -46.40 -16.30
CA GLY A 125 -11.60 -46.18 -17.73
C GLY A 125 -13.04 -46.29 -18.23
N ASN A 126 -13.64 -45.15 -18.59
CA ASN A 126 -14.79 -45.11 -19.48
C ASN A 126 -14.63 -44.01 -20.52
N ASN A 127 -14.95 -44.41 -21.74
CA ASN A 127 -14.63 -43.78 -23.00
C ASN A 127 -15.87 -43.02 -23.49
N TYR A 128 -15.90 -41.69 -23.32
CA TYR A 128 -16.94 -40.83 -23.88
C TYR A 128 -16.32 -39.65 -24.64
N ASP A 129 -16.09 -39.88 -25.92
CA ASP A 129 -16.05 -38.86 -26.95
C ASP A 129 -17.50 -38.46 -27.26
N ASP A 130 -17.96 -37.23 -26.97
CA ASP A 130 -18.77 -36.45 -27.94
C ASP A 130 -19.26 -35.05 -27.50
N ASP A 131 -19.23 -34.61 -26.23
CA ASP A 131 -19.96 -33.38 -25.83
C ASP A 131 -19.12 -32.11 -25.50
N ALA A 132 -17.84 -32.08 -25.83
CA ALA A 132 -16.94 -30.95 -25.54
C ALA A 132 -17.10 -29.68 -26.45
N GLN A 133 -18.29 -29.38 -27.00
CA GLN A 133 -18.46 -28.29 -27.98
C GLN A 133 -19.28 -27.06 -27.56
N GLN A 134 -19.75 -26.93 -26.31
CA GLN A 134 -20.58 -25.76 -25.93
C GLN A 134 -20.25 -25.02 -24.62
N GLN A 135 -19.09 -25.26 -24.02
CA GLN A 135 -18.50 -24.22 -23.18
C GLN A 135 -17.82 -23.21 -24.10
N GLN A 136 -18.25 -21.95 -24.07
CA GLN A 136 -17.49 -20.85 -24.63
C GLN A 136 -16.17 -20.77 -23.88
N GLN A 137 -15.21 -21.54 -24.38
CA GLN A 137 -13.79 -21.39 -24.13
C GLN A 137 -13.46 -19.90 -24.26
N TYR A 138 -13.26 -19.22 -23.13
CA TYR A 138 -12.12 -18.32 -23.02
C TYR A 138 -10.86 -19.19 -23.07
N THR A 139 -10.63 -19.88 -24.20
CA THR A 139 -9.28 -20.21 -24.60
C THR A 139 -8.68 -18.84 -24.86
N TYR A 140 -8.07 -18.29 -23.81
CA TYR A 140 -6.87 -17.50 -24.00
C TYR A 140 -6.00 -18.40 -24.88
N GLN A 141 -6.08 -18.20 -26.19
CA GLN A 141 -5.03 -18.64 -27.08
C GLN A 141 -3.81 -17.96 -26.47
N LEU A 142 -3.07 -18.74 -25.71
CA LEU A 142 -1.67 -18.51 -25.42
C LEU A 142 -1.09 -18.30 -26.79
N ASP A 143 -1.04 -17.04 -27.19
CA ASP A 143 -0.40 -16.66 -28.40
C ASP A 143 1.05 -17.03 -28.14
N SER A 144 1.42 -18.22 -28.59
CA SER A 144 2.77 -18.77 -28.47
C SER A 144 3.82 -17.84 -29.08
N THR A 145 3.39 -16.77 -29.75
CA THR A 145 4.25 -15.69 -30.24
C THR A 145 4.47 -14.55 -29.23
N GLN A 146 3.63 -14.38 -28.21
CA GLN A 146 3.84 -13.44 -27.09
C GLN A 146 4.76 -14.05 -26.01
N SER A 147 6.02 -14.28 -26.36
CA SER A 147 7.08 -14.78 -25.46
C SER A 147 7.56 -13.76 -24.42
N HIS A 148 6.73 -12.78 -24.02
CA HIS A 148 7.19 -11.64 -23.23
C HIS A 148 6.36 -11.52 -21.94
N ILE A 149 7.04 -11.67 -20.81
CA ILE A 149 6.50 -11.31 -19.50
C ILE A 149 6.89 -9.87 -19.19
N TYR A 150 5.96 -9.12 -18.62
CA TYR A 150 6.17 -7.74 -18.18
C TYR A 150 6.10 -7.68 -16.66
N ASP A 151 6.94 -6.86 -16.05
CA ASP A 151 6.91 -6.56 -14.63
C ASP A 151 5.72 -5.65 -14.30
N PHE A 152 4.58 -6.26 -13.97
CA PHE A 152 3.39 -5.58 -13.47
C PHE A 152 3.44 -5.34 -11.95
N GLY A 153 4.45 -5.84 -11.25
CA GLY A 153 4.50 -5.93 -9.79
C GLY A 153 3.68 -7.10 -9.20
N ALA A 154 3.56 -7.15 -7.88
CA ALA A 154 2.74 -8.13 -7.15
C ALA A 154 1.26 -8.00 -7.51
N CYS A 155 0.54 -9.12 -7.54
CA CYS A 155 -0.86 -9.13 -7.99
C CYS A 155 -1.85 -8.65 -6.93
N THR A 156 -1.53 -8.86 -5.66
CA THR A 156 -2.35 -8.42 -4.54
C THR A 156 -1.46 -7.99 -3.38
N VAL A 157 -2.04 -7.27 -2.42
CA VAL A 157 -1.32 -6.90 -1.19
C VAL A 157 -0.88 -8.12 -0.38
N PRO A 158 -1.72 -9.16 -0.15
CA PRO A 158 -1.26 -10.38 0.52
C PRO A 158 -0.09 -11.05 -0.20
N GLN A 159 -0.15 -11.19 -1.54
CA GLN A 159 0.97 -11.78 -2.29
C GLN A 159 2.24 -10.93 -2.13
N LEU A 160 2.12 -9.60 -2.17
CA LEU A 160 3.27 -8.70 -1.97
C LEU A 160 3.93 -8.87 -0.59
N LEU A 161 3.13 -8.95 0.47
CA LEU A 161 3.64 -8.94 1.84
C LEU A 161 3.98 -10.33 2.36
N LEU A 162 3.26 -11.35 1.92
CA LEU A 162 3.34 -12.71 2.44
C LEU A 162 3.88 -13.71 1.41
N GLY A 163 4.06 -13.27 0.16
CA GLY A 163 4.49 -14.10 -0.97
C GLY A 163 3.41 -15.03 -1.53
N ARG A 164 2.21 -14.99 -0.95
CA ARG A 164 1.08 -15.84 -1.32
C ARG A 164 -0.24 -15.14 -1.00
N ASP A 165 -1.26 -15.41 -1.81
CA ASP A 165 -2.64 -15.00 -1.57
C ASP A 165 -3.56 -16.20 -1.79
N GLU A 166 -4.19 -16.70 -0.73
CA GLU A 166 -5.05 -17.89 -0.81
C GLU A 166 -6.22 -17.70 -1.78
N ARG A 167 -6.69 -16.46 -1.99
CA ARG A 167 -7.77 -16.16 -2.95
C ARG A 167 -7.33 -16.40 -4.40
N LEU A 168 -6.05 -16.17 -4.69
CA LEU A 168 -5.47 -16.50 -6.00
C LEU A 168 -5.26 -18.01 -6.12
N VAL A 169 -4.80 -18.66 -5.05
CA VAL A 169 -4.62 -20.12 -5.03
C VAL A 169 -5.95 -20.83 -5.29
N GLU A 170 -7.01 -20.45 -4.57
CA GLU A 170 -8.37 -20.98 -4.72
C GLU A 170 -8.89 -20.78 -6.15
N LYS A 171 -8.75 -19.58 -6.71
CA LYS A 171 -9.16 -19.31 -8.10
C LYS A 171 -8.45 -20.23 -9.12
N TYR A 172 -7.19 -20.56 -8.87
CA TYR A 172 -6.41 -21.43 -9.75
C TYR A 172 -6.54 -22.93 -9.41
N SER A 173 -7.12 -23.28 -8.26
CA SER A 173 -7.53 -24.66 -7.93
C SER A 173 -8.94 -24.99 -8.43
N ASP A 174 -9.89 -24.05 -8.32
CA ASP A 174 -11.33 -24.32 -8.50
C ASP A 174 -11.76 -24.34 -9.96
N ASN A 175 -11.15 -23.50 -10.80
CA ASN A 175 -11.31 -23.57 -12.26
C ASN A 175 -10.85 -24.91 -12.85
N TYR A 176 -10.31 -25.81 -12.04
CA TYR A 176 -9.88 -27.14 -12.45
C TYR A 176 -10.75 -28.28 -11.92
N TYR A 177 -11.72 -27.99 -11.05
CA TYR A 177 -12.58 -29.01 -10.43
C TYR A 177 -14.03 -29.01 -10.91
N THR A 178 -14.43 -28.10 -11.81
CA THR A 178 -15.84 -27.97 -12.24
C THR A 178 -16.19 -28.59 -13.59
N ASP A 179 -15.28 -29.33 -14.24
CA ASP A 179 -15.66 -30.21 -15.34
C ASP A 179 -15.85 -31.64 -14.78
N ASP A 180 -17.06 -32.21 -15.00
CA ASP A 180 -17.39 -33.65 -14.94
C ASP A 180 -17.85 -34.36 -13.65
N TYR A 181 -18.54 -33.68 -12.73
CA TYR A 181 -19.53 -34.38 -11.89
C TYR A 181 -20.95 -33.95 -12.27
N ASN A 182 -21.42 -34.45 -13.42
CA ASN A 182 -22.85 -34.59 -13.66
C ASN A 182 -23.41 -35.55 -12.60
N GLU A 183 -24.05 -35.01 -11.56
CA GLU A 183 -24.84 -35.72 -10.56
C GLU A 183 -26.14 -36.35 -11.12
N ASP A 184 -26.30 -36.42 -12.45
CA ASP A 184 -27.53 -36.84 -13.12
C ASP A 184 -27.80 -38.37 -13.10
N ASP A 185 -26.99 -39.18 -12.41
CA ASP A 185 -27.16 -40.65 -12.39
C ASP A 185 -27.37 -41.26 -10.98
N LEU A 186 -27.92 -40.48 -10.03
CA LEU A 186 -28.54 -41.06 -8.83
C LEU A 186 -30.05 -40.89 -8.85
N ASP A 187 -30.68 -41.65 -9.76
CA ASP A 187 -31.98 -42.24 -9.52
C ASP A 187 -31.90 -43.04 -8.20
N GLU A 188 -32.53 -42.56 -7.14
CA GLU A 188 -33.18 -43.46 -6.18
C GLU A 188 -34.32 -42.72 -5.48
N ASP A 189 -35.52 -43.19 -5.83
CA ASP A 189 -36.76 -43.04 -5.08
C ASP A 189 -36.50 -43.17 -3.57
N GLU A 190 -37.00 -42.26 -2.74
CA GLU A 190 -37.76 -42.65 -1.53
C GLU A 190 -38.37 -41.42 -0.83
N ASP A 191 -39.70 -41.42 -0.80
CA ASP A 191 -40.58 -40.63 0.06
C ASP A 191 -40.14 -40.66 1.52
N TYR A 192 -39.92 -39.50 2.16
CA TYR A 192 -40.16 -39.39 3.60
C TYR A 192 -40.69 -38.01 4.02
N ASP A 193 -41.92 -38.06 4.52
CA ASP A 193 -42.68 -37.00 5.18
C ASP A 193 -42.03 -36.49 6.49
N ASN A 194 -42.41 -35.24 6.80
CA ASN A 194 -42.76 -34.68 8.11
C ASN A 194 -41.74 -33.98 9.04
N ASP A 195 -42.10 -32.71 9.26
CA ASP A 195 -42.35 -32.02 10.54
C ASP A 195 -41.22 -31.47 11.44
N ASP A 196 -41.56 -30.27 11.93
CA ASP A 196 -41.23 -29.62 13.20
C ASP A 196 -40.13 -28.54 13.29
N ASN A 197 -40.65 -27.29 13.32
CA ASN A 197 -40.31 -26.18 14.21
C ASN A 197 -39.41 -26.51 15.42
N ASN A 198 -38.34 -25.74 15.68
CA ASN A 198 -38.30 -24.90 16.89
C ASN A 198 -37.12 -23.91 16.98
N ASP A 199 -37.49 -22.79 17.61
CA ASP A 199 -36.78 -21.60 18.04
C ASP A 199 -35.65 -21.87 19.07
N ASN A 200 -34.45 -21.30 18.87
CA ASN A 200 -33.43 -21.20 19.94
C ASN A 200 -32.31 -20.17 19.69
N GLY A 201 -32.66 -18.87 19.59
CA GLY A 201 -31.69 -17.77 19.40
C GLY A 201 -30.95 -17.27 20.66
N GLY A 202 -31.29 -17.74 21.86
CA GLY A 202 -30.84 -17.12 23.12
C GLY A 202 -29.45 -17.54 23.64
N ASN A 203 -29.04 -18.79 23.44
CA ASN A 203 -27.87 -19.36 24.13
C ASN A 203 -26.52 -19.04 23.44
N GLN A 204 -26.54 -18.63 22.17
CA GLN A 204 -25.34 -18.31 21.41
C GLN A 204 -24.75 -16.93 21.76
N ARG A 205 -25.56 -15.94 22.17
CA ARG A 205 -25.07 -14.58 22.49
C ARG A 205 -24.16 -14.57 23.73
N HIS A 206 -24.49 -15.35 24.76
CA HIS A 206 -23.69 -15.42 25.99
C HIS A 206 -22.35 -16.15 25.77
N GLN A 207 -22.33 -17.22 24.97
CA GLN A 207 -21.09 -17.91 24.62
C GLN A 207 -20.15 -17.05 23.75
N ARG A 208 -20.69 -16.17 22.90
CA ARG A 208 -19.91 -15.24 22.05
C ARG A 208 -19.21 -14.15 22.86
N GLN A 209 -19.86 -13.56 23.86
CA GLN A 209 -19.20 -12.60 24.78
C GLN A 209 -18.05 -13.26 25.56
N LEU A 210 -18.24 -14.50 26.04
CA LEU A 210 -17.21 -15.24 26.76
C LEU A 210 -15.99 -15.58 25.90
N ARG A 211 -16.15 -15.77 24.57
CA ARG A 211 -15.02 -15.99 23.65
C ARG A 211 -14.23 -14.71 23.36
N ARG A 212 -14.90 -13.56 23.18
CA ARG A 212 -14.25 -12.23 23.04
C ARG A 212 -13.40 -11.89 24.26
N GLU A 213 -13.93 -12.17 25.45
CA GLU A 213 -13.20 -11.91 26.70
C GLU A 213 -12.01 -12.85 26.88
N ARG A 214 -12.09 -14.11 26.41
CA ARG A 214 -10.95 -15.03 26.39
C ARG A 214 -9.85 -14.61 25.40
N ALA A 215 -10.20 -14.07 24.23
CA ALA A 215 -9.21 -13.55 23.28
C ALA A 215 -8.47 -12.32 23.86
N ARG A 216 -9.21 -11.36 24.45
CA ARG A 216 -8.64 -10.24 25.20
C ARG A 216 -7.71 -10.70 26.33
N ARG A 217 -8.13 -11.68 27.12
CA ARG A 217 -7.30 -12.25 28.21
C ARG A 217 -6.07 -13.00 27.70
N ARG A 218 -6.14 -13.66 26.54
CA ARG A 218 -4.98 -14.32 25.91
C ARG A 218 -3.93 -13.32 25.42
N MET A 219 -4.37 -12.23 24.78
CA MET A 219 -3.48 -11.14 24.37
C MET A 219 -2.86 -10.42 25.57
N GLN A 220 -3.66 -10.14 26.61
CA GLN A 220 -3.13 -9.59 27.87
C GLN A 220 -2.15 -10.55 28.57
N HIS A 221 -2.41 -11.87 28.55
CA HIS A 221 -1.48 -12.84 29.11
C HIS A 221 -0.18 -12.99 28.29
N GLN A 222 -0.22 -12.86 26.96
CA GLN A 222 0.99 -12.81 26.13
C GLN A 222 1.79 -11.54 26.40
N SER A 223 1.13 -10.39 26.52
CA SER A 223 1.76 -9.12 26.92
C SER A 223 2.43 -9.23 28.29
N GLN A 224 1.73 -9.79 29.28
CA GLN A 224 2.29 -9.99 30.63
C GLN A 224 3.42 -11.02 30.66
N ARG A 225 3.38 -12.07 29.81
CA ARG A 225 4.48 -13.04 29.70
C ARG A 225 5.75 -12.41 29.10
N HIS A 226 5.60 -11.50 28.14
CA HIS A 226 6.73 -10.73 27.61
C HIS A 226 7.27 -9.72 28.64
N GLU A 227 6.41 -9.07 29.43
CA GLU A 227 6.84 -8.24 30.57
C GLU A 227 7.59 -9.03 31.65
N THR A 228 7.14 -10.24 31.96
CA THR A 228 7.78 -11.11 32.96
C THR A 228 9.13 -11.64 32.46
N GLN A 229 9.30 -11.89 31.16
CA GLN A 229 10.59 -12.23 30.56
C GLN A 229 11.56 -11.04 30.54
N HIS A 230 11.07 -9.81 30.38
CA HIS A 230 11.91 -8.61 30.45
C HIS A 230 12.38 -8.29 31.89
N GLN A 231 11.54 -8.53 32.90
CA GLN A 231 11.91 -8.30 34.30
C GLN A 231 12.97 -9.30 34.85
N LEU A 232 13.17 -10.44 34.18
CA LEU A 232 14.22 -11.40 34.54
C LEU A 232 15.62 -11.03 34.00
N ILE A 233 15.75 -9.99 33.17
CA ILE A 233 17.02 -9.64 32.50
C ILE A 233 17.61 -8.29 32.95
N THR A 234 16.89 -7.45 33.68
CA THR A 234 17.42 -6.14 34.10
C THR A 234 17.59 -6.02 35.61
N ARG A 235 18.86 -6.06 36.08
CA ARG A 235 19.25 -5.49 37.38
C ARG A 235 19.30 -3.95 37.28
N PRO A 236 18.95 -3.21 38.33
CA PRO A 236 18.62 -1.79 38.22
C PRO A 236 19.85 -0.88 38.26
N SER A 237 19.96 0.03 37.29
CA SER A 237 20.61 1.31 37.48
C SER A 237 19.54 2.37 37.77
N THR A 238 19.70 3.03 38.91
CA THR A 238 18.86 4.12 39.41
C THR A 238 18.84 5.31 38.47
N GLU A 239 17.67 5.76 38.02
CA GLU A 239 17.34 7.18 37.93
C GLU A 239 15.83 7.39 37.75
N THR A 240 15.37 8.52 38.26
CA THR A 240 14.00 8.79 38.70
C THR A 240 13.32 9.78 37.77
N GLN A 241 12.00 9.65 37.63
CA GLN A 241 10.97 10.68 37.37
C GLN A 241 10.21 10.62 36.03
N SER A 242 8.90 10.86 36.20
CA SER A 242 7.86 11.19 35.22
C SER A 242 7.05 10.03 34.64
N GLN A 243 6.17 9.45 35.47
CA GLN A 243 4.93 8.81 35.00
C GLN A 243 3.74 9.41 35.75
N SER A 244 3.05 10.33 35.08
CA SER A 244 1.65 10.68 35.38
C SER A 244 1.04 11.25 34.13
N ASN A 245 0.33 10.41 33.36
CA ASN A 245 -0.81 10.74 32.49
C ASN A 245 -1.19 9.49 31.68
N LEU A 246 -1.98 8.60 32.29
CA LEU A 246 -2.63 7.48 31.61
C LEU A 246 -3.91 7.13 32.38
N ARG A 247 -4.88 8.05 32.35
CA ARG A 247 -6.28 7.82 32.73
C ARG A 247 -7.19 8.87 32.09
N VAL A 248 -7.42 8.77 30.79
CA VAL A 248 -8.71 9.13 30.16
C VAL A 248 -8.70 8.39 28.81
N LEU A 249 -9.64 7.45 28.62
CA LEU A 249 -10.28 7.06 27.35
C LEU A 249 -11.05 5.75 27.56
N GLU A 250 -12.15 5.85 28.30
CA GLU A 250 -13.30 4.95 28.14
C GLU A 250 -14.50 5.86 27.87
N GLN A 251 -14.73 6.19 26.60
CA GLN A 251 -16.04 6.65 26.15
C GLN A 251 -16.41 5.89 24.88
N THR A 252 -17.41 5.04 25.07
CA THR A 252 -18.10 4.22 24.08
C THR A 252 -18.84 5.12 23.10
N TYR A 253 -18.46 5.10 21.82
CA TYR A 253 -19.25 5.69 20.74
C TYR A 253 -20.17 4.62 20.14
N HIS A 254 -21.48 4.87 20.19
CA HIS A 254 -22.49 4.16 19.40
C HIS A 254 -22.87 5.04 18.22
N TYR A 255 -22.56 4.59 17.00
CA TYR A 255 -23.09 5.17 15.76
C TYR A 255 -24.10 4.21 15.14
N THR A 256 -25.26 4.76 14.76
CA THR A 256 -26.29 4.10 13.95
C THR A 256 -26.07 4.47 12.49
N TYR A 257 -25.89 3.47 11.63
CA TYR A 257 -25.78 3.62 10.18
C TYR A 257 -27.17 3.89 9.55
N ALA A 258 -27.23 4.88 8.67
CA ALA A 258 -28.23 4.98 7.61
C ALA A 258 -27.49 4.76 6.29
N ALA A 259 -27.91 3.75 5.52
CA ALA A 259 -27.43 3.47 4.18
C ALA A 259 -28.19 4.36 3.20
N ASP A 260 -27.51 4.95 2.22
CA ASP A 260 -28.07 5.47 0.97
C ASP A 260 -26.95 5.65 -0.07
N ASP A 261 -27.34 5.54 -1.33
CA ASP A 261 -26.61 5.07 -2.50
C ASP A 261 -25.52 5.96 -3.10
N ALA A 262 -24.55 5.30 -3.74
CA ALA A 262 -23.50 5.89 -4.57
C ALA A 262 -24.00 6.17 -6.00
N ALA A 263 -23.79 7.39 -6.50
CA ALA A 263 -24.01 7.77 -7.89
C ALA A 263 -22.69 8.04 -8.63
N SER A 264 -22.58 7.46 -9.83
CA SER A 264 -21.45 7.44 -10.77
C SER A 264 -21.55 8.51 -11.87
N VAL A 265 -20.41 8.83 -12.51
CA VAL A 265 -20.26 9.29 -13.92
C VAL A 265 -18.85 8.83 -14.36
N ASP A 266 -18.56 8.11 -15.44
CA ASP A 266 -19.31 7.51 -16.55
C ASP A 266 -18.53 6.27 -17.08
N ASP A 267 -19.23 5.45 -17.87
CA ASP A 267 -18.87 4.22 -18.61
C ASP A 267 -18.82 2.90 -17.82
N PHE A 268 -19.98 2.23 -17.71
CA PHE A 268 -20.19 0.83 -18.15
C PHE A 268 -21.69 0.48 -18.13
N ASN A 269 -22.17 -0.12 -19.21
CA ASN A 269 -23.56 -0.47 -19.45
C ASN A 269 -23.69 -2.00 -19.55
N ASN A 270 -24.14 -2.70 -18.50
CA ASN A 270 -25.07 -3.86 -18.61
C ASN A 270 -25.58 -4.36 -17.23
N ASN A 271 -26.85 -4.76 -17.21
CA ASN A 271 -27.69 -5.17 -16.08
C ASN A 271 -27.27 -6.44 -15.33
N ASN A 272 -27.52 -6.50 -14.02
CA ASN A 272 -28.57 -7.35 -13.41
C ASN A 272 -28.77 -7.08 -11.90
N ASN A 273 -30.04 -7.08 -11.49
CA ASN A 273 -30.56 -6.93 -10.12
C ASN A 273 -30.13 -8.07 -9.18
N ALA A 274 -29.88 -7.73 -7.91
CA ALA A 274 -30.13 -8.64 -6.79
C ALA A 274 -30.49 -7.80 -5.54
N ASP A 275 -31.72 -8.01 -5.07
CA ASP A 275 -32.30 -7.37 -3.88
C ASP A 275 -31.69 -7.92 -2.57
N ASP A 276 -31.70 -7.05 -1.56
CA ASP A 276 -31.17 -7.21 -0.21
C ASP A 276 -31.77 -8.39 0.59
N GLU A 277 -30.90 -9.27 1.11
CA GLU A 277 -31.18 -10.11 2.27
C GLU A 277 -30.16 -9.82 3.39
N TYR A 278 -30.61 -9.14 4.45
CA TYR A 278 -29.81 -8.76 5.62
C TYR A 278 -29.38 -10.00 6.42
N ASN A 279 -28.16 -10.49 6.17
CA ASN A 279 -27.61 -11.63 6.89
C ASN A 279 -26.80 -11.22 8.13
N THR A 280 -26.98 -11.97 9.22
CA THR A 280 -26.42 -11.66 10.54
C THR A 280 -24.97 -12.15 10.64
N TYR A 281 -24.02 -11.20 10.72
CA TYR A 281 -22.59 -11.45 10.73
C TYR A 281 -22.13 -12.37 11.88
N SER A 282 -21.65 -13.57 11.52
CA SER A 282 -20.82 -14.43 12.34
C SER A 282 -19.35 -14.17 11.98
N VAL A 283 -18.47 -14.08 12.98
CA VAL A 283 -17.02 -13.99 12.74
C VAL A 283 -16.55 -15.40 12.36
N VAL A 284 -16.54 -15.66 11.05
CA VAL A 284 -15.89 -16.83 10.42
C VAL A 284 -14.37 -16.56 10.39
N ASP A 285 -13.57 -17.52 9.95
CA ASP A 285 -12.24 -17.31 9.35
C ASP A 285 -12.31 -16.39 8.09
N SER A 286 -13.20 -15.38 8.11
CA SER A 286 -13.95 -14.73 7.02
C SER A 286 -13.16 -13.69 6.23
N PHE A 287 -11.83 -13.66 6.34
CA PHE A 287 -11.09 -12.62 5.62
C PHE A 287 -11.27 -12.75 4.10
N THR A 288 -11.22 -13.99 3.59
CA THR A 288 -11.47 -14.34 2.18
C THR A 288 -12.89 -14.00 1.78
N ASP A 289 -13.87 -14.32 2.62
CA ASP A 289 -15.30 -14.11 2.32
C ASP A 289 -15.67 -12.62 2.29
N THR A 290 -15.07 -11.82 3.17
CA THR A 290 -15.38 -10.38 3.30
C THR A 290 -14.74 -9.55 2.19
N TYR A 291 -13.56 -9.97 1.72
CA TYR A 291 -12.78 -9.29 0.70
C TYR A 291 -12.44 -10.24 -0.45
N ALA A 292 -13.47 -10.86 -1.02
CA ALA A 292 -13.32 -11.69 -2.22
C ALA A 292 -12.64 -10.85 -3.32
N LEU A 293 -11.64 -11.46 -3.97
CA LEU A 293 -10.89 -10.78 -5.02
C LEU A 293 -11.78 -10.64 -6.26
N GLN A 294 -12.09 -9.41 -6.63
CA GLN A 294 -12.93 -9.06 -7.76
C GLN A 294 -12.09 -8.77 -9.00
N ASN A 295 -12.56 -9.23 -10.16
CA ASN A 295 -11.90 -8.97 -11.43
C ASN A 295 -12.45 -7.67 -12.05
N ASP A 296 -11.69 -6.59 -11.96
CA ASP A 296 -12.01 -5.31 -12.62
C ASP A 296 -11.41 -5.19 -14.04
N GLY A 297 -10.86 -6.30 -14.56
CA GLY A 297 -10.19 -6.34 -15.86
C GLY A 297 -8.80 -5.70 -15.87
N LYS A 298 -8.17 -5.45 -14.71
CA LYS A 298 -6.83 -4.84 -14.63
C LYS A 298 -5.79 -5.65 -13.85
N ASN A 299 -6.22 -6.67 -13.10
CA ASN A 299 -5.30 -7.47 -12.30
C ASN A 299 -4.49 -8.46 -13.14
N PRO A 300 -3.15 -8.34 -13.14
CA PRO A 300 -2.33 -9.15 -14.03
C PRO A 300 -2.42 -10.65 -13.73
N CYS A 301 -2.58 -11.05 -12.46
CA CYS A 301 -2.81 -12.46 -12.11
C CYS A 301 -4.23 -12.93 -12.35
N LEU A 302 -5.21 -12.08 -12.63
CA LEU A 302 -6.55 -12.52 -13.02
C LEU A 302 -6.70 -12.59 -14.54
N LEU A 303 -5.82 -11.90 -15.27
CA LEU A 303 -5.81 -11.82 -16.73
C LEU A 303 -4.78 -12.75 -17.36
N SER A 304 -3.77 -13.20 -16.61
CA SER A 304 -2.73 -14.09 -17.10
C SER A 304 -2.30 -15.09 -16.03
N ALA A 305 -2.64 -16.37 -16.23
CA ALA A 305 -2.17 -17.48 -15.39
C ALA A 305 -0.64 -17.58 -15.40
N ASN A 306 0.00 -17.39 -16.56
CA ASN A 306 1.46 -17.41 -16.67
C ASN A 306 2.10 -16.31 -15.84
N TYR A 307 1.50 -15.12 -15.81
CA TYR A 307 2.00 -14.06 -14.93
C TYR A 307 1.86 -14.43 -13.46
N TYR A 308 0.74 -15.06 -13.07
CA TYR A 308 0.57 -15.58 -11.71
C TYR A 308 1.66 -16.57 -11.33
N PHE A 309 1.89 -17.62 -12.13
CA PHE A 309 2.91 -18.63 -11.83
C PHE A 309 4.33 -18.06 -11.87
N PHE A 310 4.63 -17.20 -12.85
CA PHE A 310 5.89 -16.47 -12.87
C PHE A 310 6.07 -15.69 -11.56
N LYS A 311 5.07 -14.92 -11.14
CA LYS A 311 5.17 -14.10 -9.94
C LYS A 311 5.26 -14.95 -8.68
N GLN A 312 4.54 -16.05 -8.61
CA GLN A 312 4.60 -16.99 -7.50
C GLN A 312 5.99 -17.63 -7.39
N SER A 313 6.60 -18.05 -8.52
CA SER A 313 7.96 -18.62 -8.53
C SER A 313 9.01 -17.66 -7.95
N GLN A 314 8.89 -16.35 -8.24
CA GLN A 314 9.76 -15.32 -7.67
C GLN A 314 9.63 -15.22 -6.14
N TYR A 315 8.44 -15.52 -5.60
CA TYR A 315 8.24 -15.54 -4.15
C TYR A 315 8.67 -16.87 -3.50
N ASP A 316 8.54 -17.98 -4.22
CA ASP A 316 8.95 -19.30 -3.74
C ASP A 316 10.47 -19.41 -3.59
N GLU A 317 11.25 -18.61 -4.34
CA GLU A 317 12.69 -18.46 -4.14
C GLU A 317 13.08 -17.91 -2.76
N PHE A 318 12.18 -17.20 -2.07
CA PHE A 318 12.43 -16.81 -0.68
C PHE A 318 12.35 -18.04 0.22
N ASN A 319 13.38 -18.26 1.05
CA ASN A 319 13.47 -19.40 1.98
C ASN A 319 12.27 -19.46 2.96
N GLY A 320 11.17 -20.10 2.54
CA GLY A 320 9.88 -20.17 3.23
C GLY A 320 8.74 -19.35 2.61
N GLY A 321 8.88 -18.87 1.37
CA GLY A 321 7.84 -18.18 0.58
C GLY A 321 7.56 -16.73 0.98
N VAL A 322 7.99 -16.26 2.15
CA VAL A 322 7.70 -14.89 2.61
C VAL A 322 8.81 -13.91 2.16
N PRO A 323 8.50 -12.92 1.31
CA PRO A 323 9.46 -11.90 0.91
C PRO A 323 9.92 -11.08 2.12
N LYS A 324 11.22 -10.75 2.12
CA LYS A 324 11.84 -10.00 3.21
C LYS A 324 11.90 -8.51 2.86
N TRP A 325 11.07 -7.72 3.51
CA TRP A 325 11.00 -6.27 3.33
C TRP A 325 11.65 -5.54 4.50
N ASP A 326 12.36 -4.45 4.21
CA ASP A 326 12.84 -3.53 5.26
C ASP A 326 11.79 -2.45 5.53
N TYR A 327 11.06 -2.05 4.48
CA TYR A 327 9.97 -1.07 4.55
C TYR A 327 8.75 -1.51 3.76
N ILE A 328 7.58 -1.05 4.20
CA ILE A 328 6.33 -1.08 3.42
C ILE A 328 5.92 0.37 3.20
N LEU A 329 6.09 0.87 1.97
CA LEU A 329 5.67 2.21 1.58
C LEU A 329 4.20 2.19 1.18
N ILE A 330 3.38 2.98 1.85
CA ILE A 330 1.92 2.97 1.71
C ILE A 330 1.45 4.38 1.33
N ASN A 331 0.64 4.50 0.28
CA ASN A 331 -0.25 5.65 0.13
C ASN A 331 -1.69 5.20 -0.05
N ASP A 332 -2.58 5.93 0.62
CA ASP A 332 -4.01 5.80 0.43
C ASP A 332 -4.47 6.69 -0.74
N MET A 333 -5.76 6.63 -1.05
CA MET A 333 -6.43 7.59 -1.92
C MET A 333 -6.15 9.01 -1.39
N SER A 334 -5.72 9.91 -2.25
CA SER A 334 -5.24 11.25 -1.89
C SER A 334 -6.12 12.06 -0.92
N ARG A 335 -7.44 11.93 -1.05
CA ARG A 335 -8.43 12.58 -0.19
C ARG A 335 -8.86 11.74 1.01
N GLY A 336 -8.58 10.45 1.01
CA GLY A 336 -8.93 9.52 2.08
C GLY A 336 -8.50 10.06 3.45
N PRO A 337 -7.21 10.38 3.63
CA PRO A 337 -6.70 10.92 4.89
C PRO A 337 -7.25 12.29 5.27
N CYS A 338 -7.68 13.16 4.35
CA CYS A 338 -8.19 14.48 4.76
C CYS A 338 -9.68 14.47 5.15
N CYS A 339 -10.45 13.47 4.73
CA CYS A 339 -11.90 13.41 4.92
C CYS A 339 -12.27 12.46 6.05
N THR A 340 -13.17 12.87 6.97
CA THR A 340 -13.51 12.11 8.19
C THR A 340 -13.94 10.66 7.93
N THR A 341 -14.95 10.45 7.06
CA THR A 341 -15.48 9.10 6.80
C THR A 341 -14.47 8.18 6.09
N PRO A 342 -13.87 8.56 4.95
CA PRO A 342 -12.82 7.74 4.34
C PRO A 342 -11.61 7.51 5.26
N ARG A 343 -11.25 8.50 6.09
CA ARG A 343 -10.17 8.34 7.06
C ARG A 343 -10.49 7.24 8.08
N ALA A 344 -11.69 7.27 8.65
CA ALA A 344 -12.13 6.28 9.63
C ALA A 344 -12.13 4.86 9.04
N GLU A 345 -12.63 4.70 7.82
CA GLU A 345 -12.63 3.41 7.10
C GLU A 345 -11.20 2.89 6.88
N SER A 346 -10.30 3.71 6.34
CA SER A 346 -8.90 3.33 6.14
C SER A 346 -8.19 3.00 7.46
N MET A 347 -8.50 3.70 8.54
CA MET A 347 -7.94 3.43 9.86
C MET A 347 -8.40 2.08 10.42
N GLU A 348 -9.69 1.75 10.29
CA GLU A 348 -10.23 0.42 10.66
C GLU A 348 -9.53 -0.69 9.87
N LEU A 349 -9.42 -0.54 8.55
CA LEU A 349 -8.72 -1.50 7.69
C LEU A 349 -7.24 -1.64 8.04
N LEU A 350 -6.55 -0.53 8.33
CA LEU A 350 -5.16 -0.57 8.74
C LEU A 350 -4.97 -1.42 10.00
N VAL A 351 -5.83 -1.23 11.00
CA VAL A 351 -5.77 -1.95 12.28
C VAL A 351 -6.19 -3.41 12.13
N ASP A 352 -7.32 -3.68 11.49
CA ASP A 352 -7.93 -5.00 11.49
C ASP A 352 -7.34 -5.92 10.41
N VAL A 353 -6.85 -5.37 9.31
CA VAL A 353 -6.35 -6.13 8.16
C VAL A 353 -4.84 -6.00 7.98
N TYR A 354 -4.32 -4.77 7.88
CA TYR A 354 -2.91 -4.57 7.48
C TYR A 354 -1.93 -4.83 8.62
N VAL A 355 -2.24 -4.46 9.88
CA VAL A 355 -1.35 -4.69 11.03
C VAL A 355 -0.92 -6.16 11.16
N PRO A 356 -1.83 -7.17 11.09
CA PRO A 356 -1.43 -8.57 11.06
C PRO A 356 -0.40 -8.92 9.98
N TRP A 357 -0.51 -8.36 8.78
CA TRP A 357 0.46 -8.58 7.69
C TRP A 357 1.77 -7.86 7.95
N ILE A 358 1.72 -6.59 8.38
CA ILE A 358 2.91 -5.81 8.73
C ILE A 358 3.73 -6.53 9.81
N LEU A 359 3.08 -7.05 10.86
CA LEU A 359 3.73 -7.83 11.92
C LEU A 359 4.44 -9.08 11.39
N LYS A 360 3.83 -9.80 10.43
CA LYS A 360 4.43 -11.00 9.82
C LYS A 360 5.68 -10.67 9.00
N THR A 361 5.70 -9.52 8.33
CA THR A 361 6.87 -9.11 7.52
C THR A 361 8.08 -8.69 8.35
N GLY A 362 7.87 -8.16 9.56
CA GLY A 362 8.91 -7.49 10.34
C GLY A 362 9.36 -6.13 9.77
N ALA A 363 8.74 -5.65 8.68
CA ALA A 363 9.10 -4.42 8.01
C ALA A 363 8.55 -3.17 8.71
N VAL A 364 9.17 -2.02 8.47
CA VAL A 364 8.70 -0.72 8.98
C VAL A 364 7.68 -0.12 8.00
N PRO A 365 6.42 0.12 8.40
CA PRO A 365 5.48 0.85 7.57
C PRO A 365 5.91 2.32 7.41
N VAL A 366 5.81 2.84 6.19
CA VAL A 366 6.11 4.22 5.84
C VAL A 366 4.92 4.79 5.09
N PHE A 367 4.21 5.73 5.70
CA PHE A 367 3.11 6.43 5.04
C PHE A 367 3.64 7.58 4.18
N MET A 368 3.38 7.52 2.88
CA MET A 368 3.68 8.60 1.95
C MET A 368 2.60 9.67 2.05
N VAL A 369 2.89 10.75 2.77
CA VAL A 369 1.96 11.86 2.94
C VAL A 369 1.83 12.61 1.62
N THR A 370 0.78 12.32 0.86
CA THR A 370 0.56 12.80 -0.52
C THR A 370 0.44 14.32 -0.60
N HIS A 371 0.72 14.92 -1.76
CA HIS A 371 0.57 16.37 -1.97
C HIS A 371 -0.90 16.78 -2.09
N ALA A 372 -1.17 18.03 -1.70
CA ALA A 372 -2.42 18.71 -2.02
C ALA A 372 -2.41 19.20 -3.48
N TYR A 373 -3.59 19.19 -4.09
CA TYR A 373 -3.84 19.63 -5.45
C TYR A 373 -5.22 20.31 -5.54
N TRP A 374 -5.52 21.01 -6.64
CA TRP A 374 -6.75 21.80 -6.76
C TRP A 374 -7.29 21.79 -8.19
N PRO A 375 -7.95 20.70 -8.61
CA PRO A 375 -8.37 20.54 -9.98
C PRO A 375 -9.70 21.26 -10.20
N SER A 376 -9.81 21.96 -11.31
CA SER A 376 -11.04 22.59 -11.80
C SER A 376 -12.14 21.58 -12.16
N THR A 377 -11.78 20.30 -12.30
CA THR A 377 -12.65 19.21 -12.75
C THR A 377 -13.23 18.36 -11.63
N ARG A 378 -12.84 18.57 -10.36
CA ARG A 378 -13.38 17.80 -9.23
C ARG A 378 -14.02 18.69 -8.19
N ASP A 379 -14.99 18.13 -7.51
CA ASP A 379 -15.56 18.76 -6.34
C ASP A 379 -14.54 18.79 -5.20
N MET A 380 -14.03 19.98 -4.90
CA MET A 380 -13.17 20.25 -3.76
C MET A 380 -13.97 20.83 -2.58
N SER A 381 -15.31 20.73 -2.62
CA SER A 381 -16.18 21.22 -1.56
C SER A 381 -15.74 20.71 -0.20
N GLY A 382 -15.86 21.63 0.75
CA GLY A 382 -15.39 21.41 2.10
C GLY A 382 -13.90 21.59 2.29
N LEU A 383 -13.03 21.39 1.29
CA LEU A 383 -11.66 21.92 1.36
C LEU A 383 -11.71 23.41 1.00
N THR A 384 -10.95 24.27 1.69
CA THR A 384 -10.97 25.73 1.44
C THR A 384 -9.80 26.22 0.59
N ASP A 385 -8.63 25.62 0.74
CA ASP A 385 -7.40 25.98 0.04
C ASP A 385 -6.36 24.85 0.09
N ILE A 386 -5.29 25.00 -0.71
CA ILE A 386 -4.14 24.07 -0.74
C ILE A 386 -3.52 23.85 0.66
N PRO A 387 -3.22 24.89 1.47
CA PRO A 387 -2.70 24.69 2.82
C PRO A 387 -3.60 23.87 3.74
N THR A 388 -4.92 24.09 3.69
CA THR A 388 -5.91 23.38 4.51
C THR A 388 -6.03 21.93 4.08
N PHE A 389 -6.13 21.66 2.78
CA PHE A 389 -6.09 20.30 2.24
C PHE A 389 -4.81 19.58 2.70
N MET A 390 -3.66 20.20 2.51
CA MET A 390 -2.38 19.59 2.89
C MET A 390 -2.29 19.32 4.40
N SER A 391 -2.75 20.26 5.20
CA SER A 391 -2.70 20.12 6.66
C SER A 391 -3.58 18.97 7.15
N LEU A 392 -4.81 18.86 6.64
CA LEU A 392 -5.73 17.77 6.97
C LEU A 392 -5.22 16.40 6.48
N THR A 393 -4.64 16.34 5.28
CA THR A 393 -4.03 15.11 4.77
C THR A 393 -2.86 14.66 5.65
N TYR A 394 -1.99 15.59 6.06
CA TYR A 394 -0.87 15.27 6.96
C TYR A 394 -1.37 14.73 8.30
N GLU A 395 -2.39 15.35 8.89
CA GLU A 395 -2.97 14.92 10.15
C GLU A 395 -3.64 13.55 10.04
N GLY A 396 -4.35 13.26 8.94
CA GLY A 396 -4.91 11.94 8.70
C GLY A 396 -3.86 10.83 8.64
N TYR A 397 -2.74 11.05 7.96
CA TYR A 397 -1.64 10.07 7.95
C TYR A 397 -0.93 9.96 9.31
N ARG A 398 -0.85 11.05 10.09
CA ARG A 398 -0.38 10.98 11.49
C ARG A 398 -1.32 10.11 12.33
N GLU A 399 -2.62 10.28 12.18
CA GLU A 399 -3.65 9.47 12.85
C GLU A 399 -3.54 7.99 12.45
N TYR A 400 -3.31 7.67 11.17
CA TYR A 400 -3.03 6.29 10.72
C TYR A 400 -1.80 5.70 11.42
N ALA A 401 -0.69 6.45 11.45
CA ALA A 401 0.53 6.02 12.10
C ALA A 401 0.30 5.77 13.59
N GLU A 402 -0.37 6.69 14.29
CA GLU A 402 -0.69 6.54 15.72
C GLU A 402 -1.60 5.35 15.99
N ALA A 403 -2.63 5.14 15.17
CA ALA A 403 -3.57 4.04 15.30
C ALA A 403 -2.89 2.66 15.22
N ILE A 404 -1.94 2.48 14.30
CA ILE A 404 -1.23 1.19 14.19
C ILE A 404 -0.05 1.06 15.16
N SER A 405 0.54 2.17 15.61
CA SER A 405 1.73 2.18 16.49
C SER A 405 1.52 1.39 17.79
N ILE A 406 0.29 1.36 18.32
CA ILE A 406 -0.03 0.65 19.57
C ILE A 406 0.06 -0.88 19.43
N TYR A 407 0.03 -1.40 18.20
CA TYR A 407 0.10 -2.83 17.90
C TYR A 407 1.48 -3.28 17.42
N LEU A 408 2.33 -2.34 17.00
CA LEU A 408 3.63 -2.64 16.39
C LEU A 408 4.76 -2.61 17.44
N PRO A 409 5.76 -3.50 17.34
CA PRO A 409 6.94 -3.43 18.20
C PRO A 409 7.79 -2.19 17.87
N GLU A 410 8.69 -1.82 18.79
CA GLU A 410 9.52 -0.60 18.67
C GLU A 410 10.29 -0.51 17.34
N HIS A 411 10.80 -1.64 16.84
CA HIS A 411 11.57 -1.68 15.59
C HIS A 411 10.72 -1.61 14.32
N GLN A 412 9.39 -1.70 14.42
CA GLN A 412 8.43 -1.54 13.31
C GLN A 412 7.60 -0.27 13.45
N GLN A 413 7.99 0.69 14.30
CA GLN A 413 7.21 1.91 14.48
C GLN A 413 7.09 2.69 13.16
N PRO A 414 5.86 3.12 12.80
CA PRO A 414 5.59 3.73 11.50
C PRO A 414 6.36 5.04 11.31
N LYS A 415 6.67 5.34 10.05
CA LYS A 415 7.26 6.62 9.64
C LYS A 415 6.32 7.37 8.71
N LEU A 416 6.46 8.68 8.69
CA LEU A 416 5.84 9.54 7.68
C LEU A 416 6.91 10.00 6.68
N ALA A 417 6.66 9.85 5.38
CA ALA A 417 7.40 10.53 4.34
C ALA A 417 6.65 11.83 3.98
N PRO A 418 7.14 13.01 4.43
CA PRO A 418 6.39 14.27 4.38
C PRO A 418 6.39 14.93 3.00
N VAL A 419 6.04 14.19 1.95
CA VAL A 419 6.06 14.66 0.55
C VAL A 419 5.21 15.92 0.41
N GLY A 420 3.99 15.89 0.93
CA GLY A 420 3.07 17.01 0.85
C GLY A 420 3.56 18.29 1.54
N LEU A 421 4.32 18.19 2.64
CA LEU A 421 4.94 19.37 3.25
C LEU A 421 6.02 19.99 2.35
N ALA A 422 6.76 19.17 1.60
CA ALA A 422 7.71 19.66 0.63
C ALA A 422 7.02 20.43 -0.50
N PHE A 423 5.90 19.90 -1.01
CA PHE A 423 5.09 20.58 -2.02
C PHE A 423 4.50 21.89 -1.51
N LEU A 424 4.00 21.92 -0.28
CA LEU A 424 3.48 23.13 0.34
C LEU A 424 4.58 24.20 0.54
N LEU A 425 5.81 23.78 0.84
CA LEU A 425 6.95 24.72 0.91
C LEU A 425 7.26 25.32 -0.47
N VAL A 426 7.21 24.52 -1.54
CA VAL A 426 7.37 25.05 -2.92
C VAL A 426 6.25 26.00 -3.27
N TRP A 427 5.00 25.68 -2.91
CA TRP A 427 3.83 26.53 -3.13
C TRP A 427 4.01 27.92 -2.49
N GLU A 428 4.54 27.98 -1.26
CA GLU A 428 4.78 29.24 -0.56
C GLU A 428 5.90 30.09 -1.16
N GLU A 429 6.99 29.45 -1.58
CA GLU A 429 8.24 30.14 -1.93
C GLU A 429 8.39 30.40 -3.43
N ASN A 430 7.83 29.53 -4.26
CA ASN A 430 7.95 29.58 -5.72
C ASN A 430 6.70 29.02 -6.41
N PRO A 431 5.61 29.81 -6.51
CA PRO A 431 4.36 29.39 -7.15
C PRO A 431 4.53 28.92 -8.60
N THR A 432 5.46 29.50 -9.35
CA THR A 432 5.77 29.06 -10.72
C THR A 432 6.37 27.66 -10.74
N MET A 433 7.31 27.36 -9.84
CA MET A 433 7.82 26.00 -9.72
C MET A 433 6.74 25.04 -9.25
N TRP A 434 5.90 25.44 -8.29
CA TRP A 434 4.79 24.60 -7.82
C TRP A 434 3.87 24.16 -8.95
N ALA A 435 3.49 25.09 -9.83
CA ALA A 435 2.69 24.78 -11.01
C ALA A 435 3.39 23.77 -11.95
N ASN A 436 4.72 23.81 -12.04
CA ASN A 436 5.50 22.84 -12.83
C ASN A 436 5.63 21.45 -12.17
N LEU A 437 5.28 21.30 -10.88
CA LEU A 437 5.30 19.99 -10.21
C LEU A 437 4.05 19.17 -10.54
N ILE A 438 2.95 19.82 -10.90
CA ILE A 438 1.64 19.21 -11.09
C ILE A 438 1.36 19.11 -12.59
N HIS A 439 0.95 17.94 -13.03
CA HIS A 439 0.57 17.65 -14.40
C HIS A 439 -0.69 18.43 -14.81
N MET A 440 -0.96 18.54 -16.11
CA MET A 440 -2.10 19.31 -16.65
C MET A 440 -3.49 18.82 -16.22
N ASP A 441 -3.61 17.61 -15.64
CA ASP A 441 -4.85 17.15 -15.00
C ASP A 441 -5.05 17.71 -13.58
N GLU A 442 -4.13 18.58 -13.14
CA GLU A 442 -4.17 19.29 -11.86
C GLU A 442 -4.19 18.36 -10.64
N ILE A 443 -3.75 17.10 -10.80
CA ILE A 443 -3.75 16.06 -9.74
C ILE A 443 -2.41 15.33 -9.71
N HIS A 444 -2.01 14.73 -10.82
CA HIS A 444 -0.82 13.89 -10.88
C HIS A 444 0.44 14.74 -10.94
N LEU A 445 1.58 14.11 -10.67
CA LEU A 445 2.87 14.79 -10.71
C LEU A 445 3.44 14.77 -12.13
N THR A 446 4.12 15.86 -12.51
CA THR A 446 5.06 15.81 -13.63
C THR A 446 6.30 15.00 -13.24
N PRO A 447 7.21 14.63 -14.16
CA PRO A 447 8.50 14.05 -13.80
C PRO A 447 9.30 14.92 -12.81
N THR A 448 9.16 16.25 -12.90
CA THR A 448 9.76 17.19 -11.94
C THR A 448 9.12 17.06 -10.54
N GLY A 449 7.80 16.89 -10.47
CA GLY A 449 7.09 16.59 -9.22
C GLY A 449 7.49 15.25 -8.60
N THR A 450 7.50 14.17 -9.39
CA THR A 450 7.91 12.83 -8.93
C THR A 450 9.38 12.82 -8.50
N TYR A 451 10.24 13.66 -9.08
CA TYR A 451 11.61 13.84 -8.59
C TYR A 451 11.64 14.39 -7.14
N LEU A 452 10.83 15.40 -6.81
CA LEU A 452 10.74 15.91 -5.42
C LEU A 452 10.18 14.85 -4.47
N GLU A 453 9.14 14.13 -4.89
CA GLU A 453 8.57 13.00 -4.14
C GLU A 453 9.63 11.93 -3.85
N GLY A 454 10.38 11.51 -4.88
CA GLY A 454 11.48 10.55 -4.76
C GLY A 454 12.56 10.99 -3.78
N LEU A 455 12.95 12.28 -3.77
CA LEU A 455 13.93 12.79 -2.80
C LEU A 455 13.47 12.64 -1.34
N ILE A 456 12.20 12.95 -1.07
CA ILE A 456 11.63 12.85 0.28
C ILE A 456 11.49 11.39 0.69
N VAL A 457 10.93 10.55 -0.17
CA VAL A 457 10.75 9.11 0.12
C VAL A 457 12.11 8.44 0.32
N TYR A 458 13.08 8.69 -0.55
CA TYR A 458 14.45 8.20 -0.39
C TYR A 458 15.03 8.59 0.97
N ALA A 459 14.92 9.87 1.34
CA ALA A 459 15.44 10.35 2.61
C ALA A 459 14.76 9.72 3.83
N THR A 460 13.47 9.43 3.76
CA THR A 460 12.77 8.71 4.84
C THR A 460 13.23 7.26 4.99
N LEU A 461 13.52 6.58 3.88
CA LEU A 461 13.98 5.19 3.85
C LEU A 461 15.45 5.06 4.30
N TYR A 462 16.33 5.93 3.80
CA TYR A 462 17.78 5.87 4.05
C TYR A 462 18.24 6.71 5.26
N GLY A 463 17.42 7.65 5.73
CA GLY A 463 17.79 8.59 6.78
C GLY A 463 18.65 9.76 6.30
N HIS A 464 18.89 9.88 4.98
CA HIS A 464 19.62 10.96 4.34
C HIS A 464 19.17 11.12 2.88
N LEU A 465 19.37 12.30 2.29
CA LEU A 465 19.11 12.50 0.86
C LEU A 465 20.03 11.64 -0.03
N PRO A 466 19.60 11.31 -1.26
CA PRO A 466 20.45 10.58 -2.19
C PRO A 466 21.69 11.40 -2.57
N SER A 467 22.74 10.72 -3.00
CA SER A 467 24.00 11.38 -3.34
C SER A 467 23.80 12.46 -4.41
N PRO A 468 24.24 13.71 -4.18
CA PRO A 468 24.17 14.77 -5.19
C PRO A 468 24.82 14.39 -6.53
N ARG A 469 25.83 13.50 -6.52
CA ARG A 469 26.47 13.02 -7.75
C ARG A 469 25.54 12.19 -8.62
N VAL A 470 24.57 11.51 -8.01
CA VAL A 470 23.56 10.70 -8.70
C VAL A 470 22.43 11.59 -9.16
N VAL A 471 21.88 12.43 -8.27
CA VAL A 471 20.61 13.13 -8.54
C VAL A 471 20.75 14.57 -9.06
N LEU A 472 21.91 15.21 -8.89
CA LEU A 472 22.21 16.55 -9.43
C LEU A 472 23.20 16.46 -10.59
N ASN A 473 22.88 15.62 -11.57
CA ASN A 473 23.67 15.45 -12.79
C ASN A 473 23.06 16.25 -13.97
N GLU A 474 23.76 16.41 -15.09
CA GLU A 474 23.22 17.15 -16.25
C GLU A 474 22.18 16.34 -17.06
N ASN A 475 22.13 15.03 -16.86
CA ASN A 475 21.23 14.12 -17.56
C ASN A 475 20.23 13.46 -16.59
N ILE A 476 19.43 14.30 -15.91
CA ILE A 476 18.49 13.83 -14.89
C ILE A 476 17.44 12.89 -15.47
N ALA A 477 17.16 13.00 -16.77
CA ALA A 477 16.30 12.08 -17.51
C ALA A 477 16.75 10.62 -17.36
N ASN A 478 18.05 10.35 -17.17
CA ASN A 478 18.56 9.00 -16.91
C ASN A 478 18.00 8.36 -15.64
N LEU A 479 17.55 9.14 -14.65
CA LEU A 479 16.90 8.58 -13.46
C LEU A 479 15.55 7.92 -13.80
N PHE A 480 14.96 8.27 -14.93
CA PHE A 480 13.68 7.76 -15.41
C PHE A 480 13.84 6.80 -16.60
N SER A 481 15.07 6.47 -17.03
CA SER A 481 15.28 5.68 -18.26
C SER A 481 14.62 4.31 -18.22
N ASN A 482 14.50 3.74 -17.02
CA ASN A 482 13.92 2.43 -16.79
C ASN A 482 12.47 2.49 -16.31
N ALA A 483 11.84 3.67 -16.22
CA ALA A 483 10.45 3.79 -15.80
C ALA A 483 9.54 2.95 -16.72
N ARG A 484 8.74 2.05 -16.13
CA ARG A 484 7.74 1.22 -16.83
C ARG A 484 6.71 2.09 -17.51
N ARG A 485 6.43 3.24 -16.93
CA ARG A 485 5.51 4.22 -17.48
C ARG A 485 6.03 5.61 -17.17
N MET A 486 6.06 6.43 -18.20
CA MET A 486 6.00 7.88 -18.07
C MET A 486 4.57 8.31 -18.37
N THR A 487 4.23 9.57 -18.05
CA THR A 487 2.97 10.25 -18.40
C THR A 487 2.25 9.58 -19.58
N PRO A 488 0.94 9.22 -19.46
CA PRO A 488 0.21 8.46 -20.46
C PRO A 488 0.52 8.89 -21.90
N SER A 489 0.66 7.96 -22.83
CA SER A 489 1.07 8.23 -24.22
C SER A 489 0.17 9.22 -24.97
N GLU A 490 -1.09 9.31 -24.53
CA GLU A 490 -2.10 10.23 -25.02
C GLU A 490 -1.91 11.68 -24.54
N HIS A 491 -1.06 11.90 -23.53
CA HIS A 491 -0.76 13.21 -22.98
C HIS A 491 0.56 13.76 -23.55
N ILE A 492 0.72 15.09 -23.46
CA ILE A 492 1.97 15.74 -23.83
C ILE A 492 3.04 15.25 -22.85
N GLN A 493 4.14 14.72 -23.37
CA GLN A 493 5.27 14.33 -22.54
C GLN A 493 5.84 15.56 -21.83
N GLU A 494 5.73 15.55 -20.51
CA GLU A 494 6.25 16.62 -19.66
C GLU A 494 7.78 16.61 -19.61
N ALA A 495 8.37 17.79 -19.45
CA ALA A 495 9.82 17.92 -19.36
C ALA A 495 10.36 17.33 -18.05
N TYR A 496 11.49 16.64 -18.15
CA TYR A 496 12.31 16.29 -16.99
C TYR A 496 12.82 17.55 -16.28
N PRO A 497 13.13 17.47 -14.97
CA PRO A 497 13.70 18.61 -14.25
C PRO A 497 15.04 19.03 -14.90
N THR A 498 15.20 20.34 -15.10
CA THR A 498 16.52 20.91 -15.40
C THR A 498 17.43 20.76 -14.18
N LEU A 499 18.75 20.91 -14.36
CA LEU A 499 19.70 20.87 -13.25
C LEU A 499 19.40 21.93 -12.18
N ASP A 500 18.96 23.13 -12.59
CA ASP A 500 18.61 24.19 -11.65
C ASP A 500 17.30 23.88 -10.90
N ASN A 501 16.30 23.29 -11.59
CA ASN A 501 15.11 22.79 -10.93
C ASN A 501 15.47 21.71 -9.90
N ALA A 502 16.31 20.74 -10.27
CA ALA A 502 16.72 19.67 -9.38
C ALA A 502 17.51 20.18 -8.17
N ARG A 503 18.40 21.17 -8.34
CA ARG A 503 19.10 21.83 -7.22
C ARG A 503 18.13 22.51 -6.26
N TYR A 504 17.18 23.26 -6.80
CA TYR A 504 16.15 23.91 -6.00
C TYR A 504 15.34 22.88 -5.19
N LEU A 505 14.84 21.84 -5.85
CA LEU A 505 14.03 20.79 -5.20
C LEU A 505 14.85 19.96 -4.19
N TYR A 506 16.13 19.72 -4.44
CA TYR A 506 17.03 19.08 -3.49
C TYR A 506 17.22 19.93 -2.22
N HIS A 507 17.32 21.25 -2.36
CA HIS A 507 17.35 22.15 -1.21
C HIS A 507 16.03 22.18 -0.43
N ILE A 508 14.89 22.15 -1.12
CA ILE A 508 13.57 22.01 -0.48
C ILE A 508 13.50 20.72 0.32
N ALA A 509 13.85 19.59 -0.30
CA ALA A 509 13.86 18.29 0.37
C ALA A 509 14.79 18.28 1.59
N SER A 510 15.99 18.86 1.46
CA SER A 510 16.93 18.98 2.58
C SER A 510 16.34 19.75 3.76
N ARG A 511 15.64 20.86 3.51
CA ARG A 511 15.02 21.65 4.58
C ARG A 511 13.90 20.87 5.28
N ILE A 512 13.01 20.24 4.53
CA ILE A 512 11.92 19.44 5.08
C ILE A 512 12.44 18.27 5.91
N MET A 513 13.44 17.54 5.40
CA MET A 513 14.04 16.42 6.13
C MET A 513 14.83 16.87 7.37
N ASN A 514 15.23 18.14 7.44
CA ASN A 514 15.80 18.78 8.64
C ASN A 514 14.73 19.45 9.54
N GLY A 515 13.46 19.15 9.34
CA GLY A 515 12.37 19.59 10.20
C GLY A 515 11.81 20.98 9.90
N ALA A 516 12.14 21.57 8.73
CA ALA A 516 11.46 22.79 8.30
C ALA A 516 9.97 22.52 8.08
N LEU A 517 9.13 23.42 8.57
CA LEU A 517 7.69 23.39 8.35
C LEU A 517 7.28 24.60 7.48
N PRO A 518 6.44 24.40 6.45
CA PRO A 518 5.83 25.50 5.70
C PRO A 518 5.06 26.43 6.64
N ARG A 519 5.06 27.75 6.40
CA ARG A 519 4.38 28.74 7.26
C ARG A 519 2.86 28.65 7.20
N SER A 520 2.34 28.18 6.08
CA SER A 520 0.92 27.96 5.81
C SER A 520 0.41 26.64 6.36
N PHE A 521 1.30 25.73 6.79
CA PHE A 521 0.92 24.49 7.45
C PHE A 521 0.22 24.78 8.77
N LYS A 522 -0.97 24.23 8.95
CA LYS A 522 -1.78 24.34 10.17
C LYS A 522 -1.68 23.00 10.90
N ARG A 523 -1.33 23.04 12.18
CA ARG A 523 -1.45 21.85 13.03
C ARG A 523 -2.88 21.76 13.53
N TYR A 524 -3.47 20.58 13.44
CA TYR A 524 -4.74 20.28 14.08
C TYR A 524 -4.44 19.43 15.32
N SER A 525 -5.09 19.76 16.43
CA SER A 525 -4.89 19.09 17.71
C SER A 525 -6.21 18.56 18.24
N ASN A 526 -6.18 17.54 19.10
CA ASN A 526 -7.36 17.08 19.84
C ASN A 526 -8.60 16.72 18.98
N GLY A 527 -8.40 16.22 17.75
CA GLY A 527 -9.51 15.90 16.85
C GLY A 527 -10.11 17.10 16.11
N GLU A 528 -9.50 18.30 16.15
CA GLU A 528 -9.94 19.45 15.34
C GLU A 528 -9.98 19.12 13.83
N SER A 529 -9.23 18.10 13.40
CA SER A 529 -9.23 17.58 12.03
C SER A 529 -10.51 16.83 11.66
N VAL A 530 -11.27 16.30 12.65
CA VAL A 530 -12.51 15.54 12.43
C VAL A 530 -13.75 16.42 12.39
N ASP A 531 -13.71 17.57 13.09
CA ASP A 531 -14.78 18.57 13.07
C ASP A 531 -14.88 19.30 11.72
N PHE A 532 -13.86 19.15 10.89
CA PHE A 532 -13.87 19.63 9.53
C PHE A 532 -14.61 18.63 8.64
N GLU A 533 -15.94 18.64 8.72
CA GLU A 533 -16.77 17.94 7.74
C GLU A 533 -16.79 18.74 6.45
N PRO A 534 -16.22 18.21 5.36
CA PRO A 534 -16.45 18.80 4.06
C PRO A 534 -17.96 18.81 3.81
N ASN A 535 -18.52 19.96 3.44
CA ASN A 535 -19.92 20.01 2.98
C ASN A 535 -20.01 19.26 1.65
N ASP A 536 -20.07 17.93 1.66
CA ASP A 536 -20.35 17.08 0.51
C ASP A 536 -21.87 17.11 0.14
N SER A 537 -22.58 18.18 0.51
CA SER A 537 -24.03 18.32 0.36
C SER A 537 -24.51 18.56 -1.08
N SER A 538 -23.69 18.28 -2.09
CA SER A 538 -24.08 18.33 -3.50
C SER A 538 -24.98 17.15 -3.93
N SER A 539 -25.24 16.17 -3.07
CA SER A 539 -26.08 15.00 -3.39
C SER A 539 -27.61 15.16 -3.24
N SER A 540 -28.18 16.35 -2.99
CA SER A 540 -29.66 16.46 -2.83
C SER A 540 -30.37 17.71 -3.37
N SER A 541 -29.75 18.53 -4.22
CA SER A 541 -30.40 19.74 -4.76
C SER A 541 -30.59 19.70 -6.28
N SER A 542 -31.28 18.70 -6.81
CA SER A 542 -31.77 18.71 -8.21
C SER A 542 -33.02 17.84 -8.38
N ASN A 543 -34.14 18.26 -7.75
CA ASN A 543 -35.47 17.92 -8.25
C ASN A 543 -36.52 18.85 -7.64
N ASN A 544 -36.59 20.09 -8.14
CA ASN A 544 -37.83 20.88 -8.11
C ASN A 544 -37.70 22.07 -9.06
N ASN A 545 -38.01 21.84 -10.33
CA ASN A 545 -38.56 22.85 -11.22
C ASN A 545 -38.99 22.18 -12.53
N ASN A 546 -40.25 21.76 -12.59
CA ASN A 546 -41.10 21.86 -13.78
C ASN A 546 -42.50 21.31 -13.46
N ASN A 547 -43.42 22.21 -13.12
CA ASN A 547 -44.80 22.18 -13.60
C ASN A 547 -45.55 23.42 -13.09
N ASN A 548 -45.52 24.48 -13.88
CA ASN A 548 -46.59 25.48 -13.94
C ASN A 548 -46.56 26.12 -15.33
N ASN A 549 -47.36 25.56 -16.23
CA ASN A 549 -47.96 26.29 -17.34
C ASN A 549 -49.44 25.88 -17.39
N ASN A 550 -50.28 26.79 -16.89
CA ASN A 550 -51.68 26.97 -17.26
C ASN A 550 -51.98 28.47 -17.17
#